data_AF-A0A7S0JMT5-F1
#
_entry.id   AF-A0A7S0JMT5-F1
#
_cell.length_a   1.000
_cell.length_b   1.000
_cell.length_c   1.000
_cell.angle_alpha   90.00
_cell.angle_beta   90.00
_cell.angle_gamma   90.00
#
_symmetry.space_group_name_H-M   'P 1'
#
loop_
_entity.id
_entity.type
_entity.pdbx_description
1 polymer ?
#
loop_
_entity_poly.entity_id
_entity_poly.type
_entity_poly.pdbx_seq_one_letter_code
_entity_poly.pdbx_strand_id
1 'polypeptide(L)'
;SASSPGAAASTETATATATATALLVPALTTGIKAWHLRPASVFYPRVHFEAVAGALPTGSTLLCCIGEIDCREGVLLAVEKRRYKDVESGLRKVATILAARLGRLAAERDLTILIQPAAPVLDPTRPIVVAFNAKLQPAIAAEQERLGSQRAAGRLVWLDYLPRMLDGSVADLRFREPEFGLDGTHLHPRYLSLVEDAAAAAIREG
;
A
#
# COMPACT_ATOMS: atom_id res chain seq x y z
N SER A 1 8.73 44.03 -57.42
CA SER A 1 8.32 42.64 -57.15
C SER A 1 9.50 41.89 -56.55
N ALA A 2 9.56 41.78 -55.23
CA ALA A 2 10.42 40.85 -54.52
C ALA A 2 9.81 40.63 -53.14
N SER A 3 9.49 39.37 -52.86
CA SER A 3 8.66 38.84 -51.80
C SER A 3 9.38 38.76 -50.46
N SER A 4 8.72 39.18 -49.38
CA SER A 4 9.10 38.85 -48.01
C SER A 4 8.83 37.37 -47.72
N PRO A 5 9.75 36.61 -47.12
CA PRO A 5 9.45 35.28 -46.62
C PRO A 5 8.80 35.40 -45.24
N GLY A 6 7.58 34.87 -45.13
CA GLY A 6 6.86 34.74 -43.86
C GLY A 6 7.56 33.73 -42.94
N ALA A 7 7.87 34.17 -41.72
CA ALA A 7 8.27 33.28 -40.65
C ALA A 7 7.02 32.51 -40.18
N ALA A 8 6.98 31.22 -40.48
CA ALA A 8 6.00 30.31 -39.89
C ALA A 8 6.31 30.18 -38.39
N ALA A 9 5.42 30.70 -37.55
CA ALA A 9 5.45 30.46 -36.12
C ALA A 9 5.04 29.01 -35.85
N SER A 10 6.02 28.17 -35.54
CA SER A 10 5.81 26.82 -35.02
C SER A 10 5.04 26.92 -33.71
N THR A 11 3.77 26.52 -33.74
CA THR A 11 2.93 26.43 -32.55
C THR A 11 3.27 25.11 -31.87
N GLU A 12 4.28 25.11 -31.00
CA GLU A 12 4.47 24.03 -30.03
C GLU A 12 3.24 24.00 -29.14
N THR A 13 2.36 23.03 -29.39
CA THR A 13 1.21 22.77 -28.54
C THR A 13 1.73 22.06 -27.31
N ALA A 14 2.18 22.84 -26.33
CA ALA A 14 2.48 22.34 -25.00
C ALA A 14 1.21 21.69 -24.45
N THR A 15 1.17 20.36 -24.49
CA THR A 15 0.08 19.58 -23.91
C THR A 15 0.23 19.73 -22.40
N ALA A 16 -0.51 20.68 -21.82
CA ALA A 16 -0.60 20.81 -20.38
C ALA A 16 -1.20 19.51 -19.83
N THR A 17 -0.35 18.61 -19.33
CA THR A 17 -0.79 17.49 -18.51
C THR A 17 -1.46 18.09 -17.28
N ALA A 18 -2.78 18.13 -17.27
CA ALA A 18 -3.54 18.52 -16.10
C ALA A 18 -3.12 17.62 -14.94
N THR A 19 -2.45 18.20 -13.94
CA THR A 19 -2.16 17.51 -12.69
C THR A 19 -3.48 17.36 -11.96
N ALA A 20 -4.03 16.15 -11.97
CA ALA A 20 -5.24 15.85 -11.24
C ALA A 20 -4.95 15.94 -9.73
N THR A 21 -5.54 16.92 -9.07
CA THR A 21 -5.47 17.06 -7.61
C THR A 21 -6.53 16.18 -6.96
N ALA A 22 -6.15 15.33 -6.01
CA ALA A 22 -7.06 14.52 -5.22
C ALA A 22 -7.14 15.04 -3.77
N LEU A 23 -8.34 15.05 -3.19
CA LEU A 23 -8.54 15.34 -1.78
C LEU A 23 -8.46 14.05 -0.96
N LEU A 24 -7.54 13.98 0.00
CA LEU A 24 -7.49 12.88 0.96
C LEU A 24 -8.50 13.10 2.08
N VAL A 25 -9.45 12.18 2.20
CA VAL A 25 -10.42 12.14 3.30
C VAL A 25 -10.04 10.99 4.23
N PRO A 26 -9.60 11.25 5.47
CA PRO A 26 -9.20 10.20 6.40
C PRO A 26 -10.35 9.25 6.75
N ALA A 27 -10.18 7.96 6.46
CA ALA A 27 -11.00 6.88 7.00
C ALA A 27 -10.33 6.32 8.26
N LEU A 28 -10.56 6.99 9.40
CA LEU A 28 -9.83 6.70 10.63
C LEU A 28 -10.14 5.29 11.15
N THR A 29 -9.11 4.45 11.30
CA THR A 29 -9.20 3.17 12.01
C THR A 29 -8.13 3.11 13.08
N THR A 30 -8.47 2.68 14.30
CA THR A 30 -7.54 2.70 15.44
C THR A 30 -7.02 1.29 15.75
N GLY A 31 -5.70 1.17 15.88
CA GLY A 31 -5.04 -0.05 16.37
C GLY A 31 -5.23 -1.30 15.49
N ILE A 32 -5.58 -1.13 14.21
CA ILE A 32 -5.79 -2.27 13.33
C ILE A 32 -4.46 -2.95 12.99
N LYS A 33 -4.42 -4.26 13.18
CA LYS A 33 -3.35 -5.16 12.72
C LYS A 33 -3.97 -6.06 11.64
N ALA A 34 -3.21 -6.45 10.63
CA ALA A 34 -3.66 -7.38 9.60
C ALA A 34 -4.25 -8.66 10.22
N TRP A 35 -3.62 -9.18 11.28
CA TRP A 35 -4.10 -10.34 12.03
C TRP A 35 -5.53 -10.19 12.60
N HIS A 36 -5.95 -8.95 12.93
CA HIS A 36 -7.30 -8.68 13.45
C HIS A 36 -8.39 -8.92 12.39
N LEU A 37 -8.06 -8.87 11.10
CA LEU A 37 -9.01 -8.97 9.99
C LEU A 37 -9.42 -10.43 9.65
N ARG A 38 -8.89 -11.42 10.39
CA ARG A 38 -9.28 -12.83 10.21
C ARG A 38 -10.77 -13.03 10.56
N PRO A 39 -11.49 -13.94 9.85
CA PRO A 39 -12.94 -14.13 10.05
C PRO A 39 -13.39 -14.46 11.47
N ALA A 40 -12.55 -15.15 12.25
CA ALA A 40 -12.86 -15.53 13.64
C ALA A 40 -12.56 -14.45 14.69
N SER A 41 -12.01 -13.29 14.30
CA SER A 41 -11.66 -12.24 15.26
C SER A 41 -12.90 -11.52 15.75
N VAL A 42 -13.11 -11.46 17.07
CA VAL A 42 -14.18 -10.68 17.71
C VAL A 42 -13.64 -9.40 18.37
N PHE A 43 -12.39 -9.03 18.06
CA PHE A 43 -11.69 -7.94 18.74
C PHE A 43 -12.13 -6.57 18.23
N TYR A 44 -12.25 -5.59 19.14
CA TYR A 44 -12.80 -4.26 18.86
C TYR A 44 -12.20 -3.55 17.63
N PRO A 45 -10.86 -3.52 17.40
CA PRO A 45 -10.29 -2.92 16.20
C PRO A 45 -10.82 -3.48 14.89
N ARG A 46 -11.19 -4.78 14.83
CA ARG A 46 -11.86 -5.33 13.64
C ARG A 46 -13.24 -4.73 13.49
N VAL A 47 -14.06 -4.74 14.56
CA VAL A 47 -15.43 -4.19 14.51
C VAL A 47 -15.41 -2.74 14.05
N HIS A 48 -14.47 -1.96 14.58
CA HIS A 48 -14.26 -0.57 14.17
C HIS A 48 -13.83 -0.45 12.70
N PHE A 49 -12.88 -1.27 12.25
CA PHE A 49 -12.49 -1.33 10.83
C PHE A 49 -13.68 -1.65 9.93
N GLU A 50 -14.50 -2.64 10.27
CA GLU A 50 -15.67 -3.01 9.47
C GLU A 50 -16.72 -1.89 9.42
N ALA A 51 -16.94 -1.18 10.53
CA ALA A 51 -17.85 -0.02 10.56
C ALA A 51 -17.36 1.11 9.63
N VAL A 52 -16.07 1.42 9.67
CA VAL A 52 -15.45 2.45 8.81
C VAL A 52 -15.47 2.01 7.35
N ALA A 53 -15.09 0.75 7.09
CA ALA A 53 -15.07 0.17 5.75
C ALA A 53 -16.48 0.13 5.12
N GLY A 54 -17.51 -0.16 5.91
CA GLY A 54 -18.91 -0.11 5.47
C GLY A 54 -19.42 1.29 5.14
N ALA A 55 -18.81 2.33 5.73
CA ALA A 55 -19.15 3.74 5.47
C ALA A 55 -18.39 4.35 4.28
N LEU A 56 -17.40 3.65 3.70
CA LEU A 56 -16.67 4.14 2.54
C LEU A 56 -17.61 4.30 1.34
N PRO A 57 -17.54 5.40 0.56
CA PRO A 57 -18.35 5.55 -0.65
C PRO A 57 -18.05 4.47 -1.70
N THR A 58 -19.10 3.98 -2.37
CA THR A 58 -18.95 3.02 -3.47
C THR A 58 -18.18 3.67 -4.63
N GLY A 59 -17.31 2.93 -5.31
CA GLY A 59 -16.57 3.48 -6.46
C GLY A 59 -15.37 4.34 -6.07
N SER A 60 -15.11 4.53 -4.76
CA SER A 60 -14.03 5.41 -4.29
C SER A 60 -12.65 4.75 -4.37
N THR A 61 -11.61 5.59 -4.38
CA THR A 61 -10.21 5.15 -4.26
C THR A 61 -9.80 5.15 -2.80
N LEU A 62 -9.31 4.02 -2.30
CA LEU A 62 -8.82 3.86 -0.93
C LEU A 62 -7.30 3.73 -0.93
N LEU A 63 -6.59 4.64 -0.27
CA LEU A 63 -5.16 4.48 0.03
C LEU A 63 -5.01 3.86 1.42
N CYS A 64 -4.36 2.69 1.55
CA CYS A 64 -4.18 2.02 2.84
C CYS A 64 -2.73 1.56 3.07
N CYS A 65 -2.31 1.59 4.34
CA CYS A 65 -1.02 1.09 4.82
C CYS A 65 -1.25 0.30 6.13
N ILE A 66 -1.10 -1.02 6.08
CA ILE A 66 -1.36 -1.92 7.23
C ILE A 66 -0.27 -2.99 7.26
N GLY A 67 0.23 -3.32 8.46
CA GLY A 67 1.07 -4.52 8.67
C GLY A 67 2.36 -4.30 9.44
N GLU A 68 2.82 -3.05 9.63
CA GLU A 68 4.08 -2.78 10.37
C GLU A 68 4.04 -3.40 11.77
N ILE A 69 2.97 -3.17 12.52
CA ILE A 69 2.85 -3.66 13.90
C ILE A 69 2.75 -5.20 13.95
N ASP A 70 2.16 -5.83 12.93
CA ASP A 70 2.17 -7.29 12.81
C ASP A 70 3.59 -7.83 12.72
N CYS A 71 4.49 -7.13 12.01
CA CYS A 71 5.89 -7.51 11.84
C CYS A 71 6.72 -7.23 13.10
N ARG A 72 6.54 -6.04 13.70
CA ARG A 72 7.31 -5.60 14.86
C ARG A 72 7.05 -6.41 16.11
N GLU A 73 5.81 -6.82 16.32
CA GLU A 73 5.38 -7.44 17.58
C GLU A 73 4.54 -8.70 17.35
N GLY A 74 3.53 -8.61 16.47
CA GLY A 74 2.47 -9.61 16.39
C GLY A 74 2.94 -11.03 16.04
N VAL A 75 3.72 -11.15 14.96
CA VAL A 75 4.18 -12.45 14.44
C VAL A 75 5.24 -13.06 15.36
N LEU A 76 6.16 -12.25 15.89
CA LEU A 76 7.20 -12.72 16.81
C LEU A 76 6.60 -13.33 18.09
N LEU A 77 5.67 -12.61 18.74
CA LEU A 77 4.96 -13.13 19.92
C LEU A 77 4.10 -14.37 19.61
N ALA A 78 3.55 -14.46 18.40
CA ALA A 78 2.75 -15.61 18.00
C ALA A 78 3.61 -16.87 17.81
N VAL A 79 4.83 -16.72 17.27
CA VAL A 79 5.80 -17.82 17.15
C VAL A 79 6.29 -18.25 18.53
N GLU A 80 6.63 -17.31 19.41
CA GLU A 80 7.02 -17.60 20.80
C GLU A 80 5.94 -18.40 21.53
N LYS A 81 4.67 -18.03 21.33
CA LYS A 81 3.49 -18.72 21.87
C LYS A 81 3.09 -19.98 21.08
N ARG A 82 3.93 -20.46 20.15
CA ARG A 82 3.73 -21.66 19.33
C ARG A 82 2.43 -21.66 18.52
N ARG A 83 1.90 -20.48 18.19
CA ARG A 83 0.73 -20.34 17.30
C ARG A 83 1.10 -20.53 15.83
N TYR A 84 2.37 -20.31 15.51
CA TYR A 84 2.97 -20.60 14.22
C TYR A 84 4.23 -21.43 14.41
N LYS A 85 4.58 -22.20 13.38
CA LYS A 85 5.79 -23.02 13.36
C LYS A 85 7.04 -22.15 13.42
N ASP A 86 7.05 -21.07 12.64
CA ASP A 86 8.20 -20.19 12.44
C ASP A 86 7.73 -18.80 11.96
N VAL A 87 8.64 -17.83 11.91
CA VAL A 87 8.33 -16.45 11.50
C VAL A 87 7.80 -16.42 10.07
N GLU A 88 8.42 -17.16 9.15
CA GLU A 88 8.04 -17.24 7.74
C GLU A 88 6.57 -17.67 7.55
N SER A 89 6.13 -18.73 8.23
CA SER A 89 4.74 -19.18 8.18
C SER A 89 3.78 -18.17 8.80
N GLY A 90 4.19 -17.49 9.88
CA GLY A 90 3.43 -16.42 10.51
C GLY A 90 3.22 -15.22 9.57
N LEU A 91 4.30 -14.70 8.97
CA LEU A 91 4.24 -13.59 8.02
C LEU A 91 3.33 -13.91 6.83
N ARG A 92 3.50 -15.09 6.24
CA ARG A 92 2.67 -15.56 5.12
C ARG A 92 1.20 -15.60 5.51
N LYS A 93 0.87 -16.15 6.69
CA LYS A 93 -0.51 -16.25 7.15
C LYS A 93 -1.15 -14.87 7.32
N VAL A 94 -0.43 -13.94 7.92
CA VAL A 94 -0.90 -12.56 8.14
C VAL A 94 -1.08 -11.82 6.81
N ALA A 95 -0.13 -11.96 5.88
CA ALA A 95 -0.21 -11.37 4.54
C ALA A 95 -1.45 -11.85 3.77
N THR A 96 -1.72 -13.16 3.78
CA THR A 96 -2.93 -13.74 3.18
C THR A 96 -4.21 -13.21 3.82
N ILE A 97 -4.24 -13.03 5.15
CA ILE A 97 -5.41 -12.46 5.84
C ILE A 97 -5.69 -11.04 5.36
N LEU A 98 -4.66 -10.20 5.28
CA LEU A 98 -4.80 -8.82 4.82
C LEU A 98 -5.28 -8.79 3.38
N ALA A 99 -4.60 -9.49 2.46
CA ALA A 99 -4.95 -9.53 1.05
C ALA A 99 -6.41 -9.98 0.84
N ALA A 100 -6.82 -11.09 1.47
CA ALA A 100 -8.18 -11.60 1.34
C ALA A 100 -9.25 -10.64 1.91
N ARG A 101 -8.94 -9.87 2.97
CA ARG A 101 -9.90 -8.86 3.46
C ARG A 101 -10.00 -7.68 2.50
N LEU A 102 -8.87 -7.18 1.98
CA LEU A 102 -8.85 -6.09 1.02
C LEU A 102 -9.54 -6.47 -0.29
N GLY A 103 -9.31 -7.68 -0.81
CA GLY A 103 -10.02 -8.18 -1.99
C GLY A 103 -11.53 -8.25 -1.81
N ARG A 104 -12.00 -8.73 -0.64
CA ARG A 104 -13.43 -8.67 -0.32
C ARG A 104 -13.96 -7.25 -0.23
N LEU A 105 -13.22 -6.34 0.42
CA LEU A 105 -13.64 -4.95 0.57
C LEU A 105 -13.76 -4.25 -0.79
N ALA A 106 -12.78 -4.48 -1.69
CA ALA A 106 -12.80 -3.97 -3.04
C ALA A 106 -14.05 -4.44 -3.81
N ALA A 107 -14.41 -5.73 -3.69
CA ALA A 107 -15.62 -6.25 -4.33
C ALA A 107 -16.92 -5.72 -3.70
N GLU A 108 -17.01 -5.69 -2.36
CA GLU A 108 -18.19 -5.27 -1.59
C GLU A 108 -18.57 -3.80 -1.84
N ARG A 109 -17.57 -2.95 -2.10
CA ARG A 109 -17.72 -1.50 -2.19
C ARG A 109 -17.28 -0.93 -3.54
N ASP A 110 -16.93 -1.77 -4.51
CA ASP A 110 -16.39 -1.34 -5.81
C ASP A 110 -15.23 -0.34 -5.65
N LEU A 111 -14.23 -0.70 -4.84
CA LEU A 111 -13.11 0.21 -4.56
C LEU A 111 -11.93 -0.06 -5.48
N THR A 112 -11.23 1.01 -5.84
CA THR A 112 -9.81 0.92 -6.22
C THR A 112 -8.98 1.10 -4.96
N ILE A 113 -8.40 0.02 -4.46
CA ILE A 113 -7.53 0.06 -3.28
C ILE A 113 -6.09 0.19 -3.73
N LEU A 114 -5.43 1.29 -3.35
CA LEU A 114 -4.00 1.52 -3.47
C LEU A 114 -3.32 1.05 -2.18
N ILE A 115 -2.58 -0.06 -2.26
CA ILE A 115 -1.92 -0.69 -1.12
C ILE A 115 -0.48 -0.17 -1.05
N GLN A 116 -0.19 0.61 -0.01
CA GLN A 116 1.18 0.91 0.38
C GLN A 116 1.81 -0.34 1.01
N PRO A 117 3.08 -0.65 0.70
CA PRO A 117 3.86 -1.60 1.46
C PRO A 117 3.89 -1.22 2.94
N ALA A 118 3.89 -2.21 3.83
CA ALA A 118 4.05 -1.96 5.27
C ALA A 118 5.34 -1.16 5.50
N ALA A 119 5.23 -0.08 6.26
CA ALA A 119 6.31 0.89 6.43
C ALA A 119 7.51 0.29 7.19
N PRO A 120 8.71 0.22 6.59
CA PRO A 120 9.89 -0.41 7.19
C PRO A 120 10.67 0.58 8.05
N VAL A 121 9.99 1.17 9.05
CA VAL A 121 10.46 2.38 9.74
C VAL A 121 11.67 2.11 10.64
N LEU A 122 11.53 1.19 11.58
CA LEU A 122 12.57 0.93 12.58
C LEU A 122 13.72 0.13 11.97
N ASP A 123 14.96 0.54 12.22
CA ASP A 123 16.14 -0.23 11.80
C ASP A 123 16.07 -1.70 12.26
N PRO A 124 15.75 -2.03 13.53
CA PRO A 124 15.78 -3.41 14.00
C PRO A 124 14.69 -4.31 13.38
N THR A 125 13.55 -3.74 12.98
CA THR A 125 12.43 -4.51 12.40
C THR A 125 12.35 -4.39 10.87
N ARG A 126 13.20 -3.56 10.26
CA ARG A 126 13.23 -3.37 8.81
C ARG A 126 13.32 -4.69 8.01
N PRO A 127 14.19 -5.66 8.36
CA PRO A 127 14.29 -6.90 7.59
C PRO A 127 13.00 -7.74 7.64
N ILE A 128 12.34 -7.81 8.80
CA ILE A 128 11.08 -8.57 8.93
C ILE A 128 9.92 -7.88 8.20
N VAL A 129 9.88 -6.54 8.18
CA VAL A 129 8.88 -5.79 7.40
C VAL A 129 9.09 -5.97 5.89
N VAL A 130 10.34 -5.93 5.41
CA VAL A 130 10.64 -6.23 4.00
C VAL A 130 10.26 -7.66 3.64
N ALA A 131 10.57 -8.63 4.52
CA ALA A 131 10.16 -10.01 4.34
C ALA A 131 8.63 -10.17 4.29
N PHE A 132 7.88 -9.42 5.11
CA PHE A 132 6.42 -9.39 5.06
C PHE A 132 5.90 -8.85 3.74
N ASN A 133 6.43 -7.72 3.25
CA ASN A 133 6.03 -7.13 1.98
C ASN A 133 6.28 -8.07 0.80
N ALA A 134 7.38 -8.83 0.82
CA ALA A 134 7.67 -9.87 -0.16
C ALA A 134 6.65 -11.03 -0.16
N LYS A 135 5.84 -11.20 0.91
CA LYS A 135 4.69 -12.13 0.94
C LYS A 135 3.37 -11.44 0.62
N LEU A 136 3.22 -10.18 1.03
CA LEU A 136 2.00 -9.42 0.83
C LEU A 136 1.79 -9.09 -0.66
N GLN A 137 2.81 -8.63 -1.36
CA GLN A 137 2.72 -8.28 -2.78
C GLN A 137 2.16 -9.43 -3.65
N PRO A 138 2.70 -10.66 -3.64
CA PRO A 138 2.13 -11.75 -4.42
C PRO A 138 0.74 -12.18 -3.92
N ALA A 139 0.43 -12.04 -2.62
CA ALA A 139 -0.92 -12.31 -2.11
C ALA A 139 -1.95 -11.30 -2.63
N ILE A 140 -1.57 -10.02 -2.76
CA ILE A 140 -2.40 -8.98 -3.37
C ILE A 140 -2.61 -9.26 -4.85
N ALA A 141 -1.56 -9.65 -5.58
CA ALA A 141 -1.67 -10.02 -7.00
C ALA A 141 -2.65 -11.19 -7.21
N ALA A 142 -2.57 -12.23 -6.38
CA ALA A 142 -3.48 -13.37 -6.44
C ALA A 142 -4.95 -12.96 -6.17
N GLU A 143 -5.19 -12.06 -5.22
CA GLU A 143 -6.54 -11.53 -4.97
C GLU A 143 -7.05 -10.64 -6.12
N GLN A 144 -6.17 -9.86 -6.75
CA GLN A 144 -6.51 -9.08 -7.95
C GLN A 144 -6.91 -9.99 -9.11
N GLU A 145 -6.16 -11.06 -9.35
CA GLU A 145 -6.50 -12.07 -10.37
C GLU A 145 -7.87 -12.71 -10.07
N ARG A 146 -8.13 -13.05 -8.80
CA ARG A 146 -9.41 -13.59 -8.35
C ARG A 146 -10.56 -12.62 -8.65
N LEU A 147 -10.41 -11.33 -8.36
CA LEU A 147 -11.43 -10.31 -8.66
C LEU A 147 -11.72 -10.24 -10.17
N GLY A 148 -10.68 -10.24 -11.00
CA GLY A 148 -10.82 -10.24 -12.46
C GLY A 148 -11.55 -11.47 -12.98
N SER A 149 -11.21 -12.66 -12.48
CA SER A 149 -11.86 -13.92 -12.86
C SER A 149 -13.37 -13.94 -12.53
N GLN A 150 -13.77 -13.22 -11.48
CA GLN A 150 -15.15 -13.10 -11.03
C GLN A 150 -15.89 -11.91 -11.64
N ARG A 151 -15.22 -11.10 -12.49
CA ARG A 151 -15.73 -9.83 -13.03
C ARG A 151 -16.28 -8.91 -11.94
N ALA A 152 -15.63 -8.89 -10.78
CA ALA A 152 -15.95 -7.95 -9.71
C ALA A 152 -15.49 -6.54 -10.11
N ALA A 153 -16.24 -5.51 -9.69
CA ALA A 153 -16.00 -4.13 -10.12
C ALA A 153 -14.75 -3.48 -9.47
N GLY A 154 -14.31 -3.97 -8.31
CA GLY A 154 -13.15 -3.43 -7.58
C GLY A 154 -11.77 -3.87 -8.08
N ARG A 155 -10.74 -3.10 -7.69
CA ARG A 155 -9.32 -3.30 -8.05
C ARG A 155 -8.42 -3.18 -6.83
N LEU A 156 -7.37 -4.00 -6.78
CA LEU A 156 -6.26 -3.91 -5.86
C LEU A 156 -5.00 -3.51 -6.64
N VAL A 157 -4.29 -2.51 -6.14
CA VAL A 157 -3.08 -1.99 -6.77
C VAL A 157 -1.97 -1.90 -5.74
N TRP A 158 -0.89 -2.63 -5.95
CA TRP A 158 0.31 -2.52 -5.13
C TRP A 158 1.16 -1.31 -5.54
N LEU A 159 1.52 -0.45 -4.58
CA LEU A 159 2.38 0.70 -4.83
C LEU A 159 3.86 0.32 -4.63
N ASP A 160 4.55 -0.03 -5.71
CA ASP A 160 5.92 -0.56 -5.64
C ASP A 160 6.99 0.54 -5.53
N TYR A 161 7.05 1.22 -4.37
CA TYR A 161 8.05 2.26 -4.12
C TYR A 161 9.14 1.88 -3.13
N LEU A 162 9.06 0.71 -2.47
CA LEU A 162 10.08 0.28 -1.50
C LEU A 162 11.51 0.24 -2.07
N PRO A 163 11.75 -0.23 -3.32
CA PRO A 163 13.09 -0.20 -3.89
C PRO A 163 13.69 1.21 -4.03
N ARG A 164 12.83 2.25 -4.14
CA ARG A 164 13.22 3.67 -4.17
C ARG A 164 13.38 4.27 -2.77
N MET A 165 12.90 3.59 -1.73
CA MET A 165 13.00 4.03 -0.35
C MET A 165 14.20 3.43 0.38
N LEU A 166 14.54 2.18 0.07
CA LEU A 166 15.56 1.40 0.76
C LEU A 166 16.79 1.11 -0.12
N ASP A 167 17.94 1.01 0.52
CA ASP A 167 19.21 0.58 -0.06
C ASP A 167 19.84 -0.55 0.77
N GLY A 168 20.85 -1.19 0.19
CA GLY A 168 21.64 -2.22 0.86
C GLY A 168 21.11 -3.64 0.70
N SER A 169 21.77 -4.57 1.39
CA SER A 169 21.38 -5.99 1.41
C SER A 169 20.36 -6.25 2.51
N VAL A 170 19.70 -7.41 2.52
CA VAL A 170 18.79 -7.82 3.62
C VAL A 170 19.45 -7.71 5.00
N ALA A 171 20.76 -7.95 5.08
CA ALA A 171 21.53 -7.86 6.32
C ALA A 171 21.91 -6.43 6.74
N ASP A 172 21.81 -5.45 5.83
CA ASP A 172 22.20 -4.06 6.02
C ASP A 172 21.22 -3.13 5.29
N LEU A 173 19.92 -3.32 5.54
CA LEU A 173 18.88 -2.50 4.96
C LEU A 173 18.88 -1.12 5.62
N ARG A 174 18.96 -0.07 4.81
CA ARG A 174 18.93 1.33 5.25
C ARG A 174 17.99 2.14 4.36
N PHE A 175 17.58 3.31 4.84
CA PHE A 175 16.95 4.28 3.94
C PHE A 175 17.96 4.78 2.91
N ARG A 176 17.52 4.95 1.66
CA ARG A 176 18.31 5.62 0.61
C ARG A 176 18.62 7.07 1.01
N GLU A 177 17.62 7.74 1.54
CA GLU A 177 17.72 9.09 2.10
C GLU A 177 17.44 9.00 3.61
N PRO A 178 18.42 9.34 4.48
CA PRO A 178 18.23 9.33 5.93
C PRO A 178 16.98 10.10 6.39
N GLU A 179 16.62 11.15 5.65
CA GLU A 179 15.46 12.00 5.90
C GLU A 179 14.11 11.32 5.67
N PHE A 180 14.07 10.07 5.20
CA PHE A 180 12.83 9.29 5.26
C PHE A 180 12.46 8.89 6.70
N GLY A 181 13.44 8.82 7.61
CA GLY A 181 13.19 8.67 9.04
C GLY A 181 12.83 10.01 9.70
N LEU A 182 11.82 10.02 10.58
CA LEU A 182 11.44 11.22 11.35
C LEU A 182 11.99 11.20 12.77
N ASP A 183 11.56 10.23 13.58
CA ASP A 183 11.81 10.18 15.03
C ASP A 183 12.20 8.78 15.54
N GLY A 184 12.56 7.90 14.62
CA GLY A 184 12.85 6.51 14.92
C GLY A 184 11.61 5.64 15.12
N THR A 185 10.39 6.14 14.89
CA THR A 185 9.15 5.34 14.85
C THR A 185 8.18 5.73 13.73
N HIS A 186 8.34 6.92 13.16
CA HIS A 186 7.54 7.43 12.05
C HIS A 186 8.40 7.75 10.82
N LEU A 187 7.76 7.74 9.65
CA LEU A 187 8.35 8.24 8.41
C LEU A 187 8.16 9.75 8.31
N HIS A 188 9.18 10.44 7.79
CA HIS A 188 9.07 11.86 7.45
C HIS A 188 8.23 12.02 6.17
N PRO A 189 7.34 13.01 6.04
CA PRO A 189 6.48 13.21 4.87
C PRO A 189 7.17 13.26 3.50
N ARG A 190 8.50 13.39 3.45
CA ARG A 190 9.29 13.33 2.21
C ARG A 190 9.08 12.02 1.45
N TYR A 191 8.74 10.92 2.12
CA TYR A 191 8.44 9.66 1.43
C TYR A 191 7.15 9.72 0.59
N LEU A 192 6.27 10.70 0.83
CA LEU A 192 4.98 10.80 0.12
C LEU A 192 5.15 11.07 -1.37
N SER A 193 6.24 11.72 -1.81
CA SER A 193 6.54 11.86 -3.24
C SER A 193 6.67 10.50 -3.94
N LEU A 194 7.22 9.50 -3.25
CA LEU A 194 7.32 8.14 -3.76
C LEU A 194 5.94 7.48 -3.88
N VAL A 195 5.03 7.78 -2.93
CA VAL A 195 3.65 7.28 -2.93
C VAL A 195 2.85 7.95 -4.05
N GLU A 196 2.98 9.26 -4.22
CA GLU A 196 2.33 10.05 -5.27
C GLU A 196 2.75 9.57 -6.66
N ASP A 197 4.05 9.38 -6.89
CA ASP A 197 4.57 8.82 -8.15
C ASP A 197 3.98 7.44 -8.46
N ALA A 198 3.99 6.54 -7.46
CA ALA A 198 3.49 5.18 -7.61
C ALA A 198 1.97 5.15 -7.83
N ALA A 199 1.22 5.99 -7.12
CA ALA A 199 -0.23 6.09 -7.27
C ALA A 199 -0.61 6.69 -8.63
N ALA A 200 0.10 7.72 -9.09
CA ALA A 200 -0.13 8.33 -10.39
C ALA A 200 0.16 7.35 -11.53
N ALA A 201 1.21 6.52 -11.41
CA ALA A 201 1.48 5.44 -12.38
C ALA A 201 0.35 4.41 -12.41
N ALA A 202 -0.07 3.93 -11.24
CA ALA A 202 -1.14 2.95 -11.09
C ALA A 202 -2.50 3.39 -11.66
N ILE A 203 -2.83 4.67 -11.51
CA ILE A 203 -4.07 5.26 -12.04
C ILE A 203 -4.00 5.40 -13.56
N ARG A 204 -2.84 5.75 -14.15
CA ARG A 204 -2.69 5.85 -15.61
C ARG A 204 -2.77 4.51 -16.34
N GLU A 205 -2.38 3.42 -15.66
CA GLU A 205 -2.39 2.06 -16.21
C GLU A 205 -3.73 1.34 -16.04
N GLY A 206 -4.70 1.94 -15.34
CA GLY A 206 -6.06 1.41 -15.14
C GLY A 206 -7.05 1.95 -16.14
#